data_AF-A0AA96Y5J0-F1
#
_entry.id   AF-A0AA96Y5J0-F1
#
_cell.length_a   1.000
_cell.length_b   1.000
_cell.length_c   1.000
_cell.angle_alpha   90.00
_cell.angle_beta   90.00
_cell.angle_gamma   90.00
#
_symmetry.space_group_name_H-M   'P 1'
#
loop_
_entity.id
_entity.type
_entity.pdbx_description
1 polymer ?
#
loop_
_entity_poly.entity_id
_entity_poly.type
_entity_poly.pdbx_seq_one_letter_code
_entity_poly.pdbx_strand_id
1 'polypeptide(L)'
;MFQPTHLLVSRSRKTPVQLIPSANGLMLLTETEFNAGTEAAFEMRPRLGIFCKGVPLVGYSLQPMPASVPAAPSASAVSPAC
;
A
#
# COMPACT_ATOMS: atom_id res chain seq x y z
N MET A 1 -5.40 -4.80 -14.54
CA MET A 1 -4.80 -5.80 -13.64
C MET A 1 -4.63 -5.16 -12.27
N PHE A 2 -4.93 -5.89 -11.20
CA PHE A 2 -4.70 -5.41 -9.84
C PHE A 2 -3.20 -5.33 -9.55
N GLN A 3 -2.71 -4.18 -9.09
CA GLN A 3 -1.30 -3.97 -8.74
C GLN A 3 -1.20 -3.40 -7.33
N PRO A 4 -1.08 -4.26 -6.30
CA PRO A 4 -1.00 -3.79 -4.93
C PRO A 4 0.32 -3.07 -4.69
N THR A 5 0.24 -1.92 -4.04
CA THR A 5 1.43 -1.12 -3.67
C THR A 5 1.69 -1.15 -2.17
N HIS A 6 0.66 -1.46 -1.37
CA HIS A 6 0.71 -1.43 0.08
C HIS A 6 -0.03 -2.62 0.69
N LEU A 7 0.29 -2.91 1.96
CA LEU A 7 -0.49 -3.78 2.83
C LEU A 7 -1.30 -2.92 3.79
N LEU A 8 -2.61 -3.16 3.83
CA LEU A 8 -3.47 -2.74 4.93
C LEU A 8 -3.28 -3.75 6.07
N VAL A 9 -2.62 -3.31 7.14
CA VAL A 9 -2.23 -4.15 8.27
C VAL A 9 -3.12 -3.86 9.45
N SER A 10 -3.79 -4.89 9.96
CA SER A 10 -4.48 -4.90 11.25
C SER A 10 -3.79 -5.86 12.22
N ARG A 11 -4.32 -6.00 13.44
CA ARG A 11 -3.80 -6.95 14.43
C ARG A 11 -3.79 -8.39 13.93
N SER A 12 -4.76 -8.79 13.12
CA SER A 12 -4.98 -10.20 12.73
C SER A 12 -4.71 -10.47 11.26
N ARG A 13 -4.62 -9.45 10.41
CA ARG A 13 -4.54 -9.63 8.95
C ARG A 13 -3.64 -8.59 8.30
N LYS A 14 -3.03 -9.01 7.19
CA LYS A 14 -2.36 -8.14 6.23
C LYS A 14 -3.04 -8.33 4.88
N THR A 15 -3.63 -7.28 4.35
CA THR A 15 -4.40 -7.32 3.10
C THR A 15 -3.70 -6.47 2.05
N PRO A 16 -3.30 -7.03 0.89
CA PRO A 16 -2.79 -6.25 -0.22
C PRO A 16 -3.83 -5.26 -0.72
N VAL A 17 -3.42 -4.00 -0.88
CA VAL A 17 -4.26 -2.92 -1.37
C VAL A 17 -3.51 -2.09 -2.41
N GLN A 18 -4.26 -1.62 -3.40
CA GLN A 18 -3.83 -0.59 -4.34
C GLN A 18 -4.32 0.77 -3.82
N LEU A 19 -3.42 1.75 -3.78
CA LEU A 19 -3.78 3.12 -3.40
C LEU A 19 -4.30 3.87 -4.61
N ILE A 20 -5.48 4.49 -4.49
CA ILE A 20 -6.12 5.28 -5.54
C ILE A 20 -6.40 6.68 -5.00
N PRO A 21 -5.95 7.76 -5.66
CA PRO A 21 -6.26 9.12 -5.24
C PRO A 21 -7.77 9.39 -5.18
N SER A 22 -8.22 10.12 -4.17
CA SER A 22 -9.59 10.61 -4.02
C SER A 22 -9.65 12.03 -3.47
N ALA A 23 -10.85 12.60 -3.41
CA ALA A 23 -11.05 13.98 -2.95
C ALA A 23 -10.50 14.25 -1.54
N ASN A 24 -10.54 13.25 -0.65
CA ASN A 24 -10.19 13.40 0.77
C ASN A 24 -8.88 12.69 1.17
N GLY A 25 -8.18 12.08 0.22
CA GLY A 25 -6.99 11.28 0.51
C GLY A 25 -6.78 10.15 -0.50
N LEU A 26 -6.66 8.92 -0.01
CA LEU A 26 -6.45 7.73 -0.83
C LEU A 26 -7.50 6.67 -0.52
N MET A 27 -8.19 6.16 -1.54
CA MET A 27 -8.98 4.93 -1.42
C MET A 27 -8.04 3.73 -1.42
N LEU A 28 -8.36 2.72 -0.61
CA LEU A 28 -7.57 1.50 -0.46
C LEU A 28 -8.33 0.37 -1.13
N LEU A 29 -8.07 0.14 -2.41
CA LEU A 29 -8.76 -0.87 -3.20
C LEU A 29 -8.14 -2.24 -2.94
N THR A 30 -8.95 -3.20 -2.53
CA THR A 30 -8.57 -4.61 -2.41
C THR A 30 -8.73 -5.35 -3.74
N GLU A 31 -8.07 -6.49 -3.89
CA GLU A 31 -8.22 -7.34 -5.08
C GLU A 31 -9.67 -7.81 -5.29
N THR A 32 -10.37 -8.14 -4.18
CA THR A 32 -11.78 -8.54 -4.22
C THR A 32 -12.68 -7.44 -4.75
N GLU A 33 -12.47 -6.20 -4.32
CA GLU A 33 -13.25 -5.05 -4.79
C GLU A 33 -12.92 -4.71 -6.25
N PHE A 34 -11.64 -4.80 -6.63
CA PHE A 34 -11.21 -4.63 -8.02
C PHE A 34 -11.89 -5.64 -8.95
N ASN A 35 -11.88 -6.92 -8.58
CA ASN A 35 -12.48 -7.99 -9.39
C ASN A 35 -14.01 -7.90 -9.45
N ALA A 36 -14.65 -7.40 -8.37
CA ALA A 36 -16.09 -7.19 -8.32
C ALA A 36 -16.54 -5.90 -9.01
N GLY A 37 -15.62 -4.98 -9.33
CA GLY A 37 -15.94 -3.65 -9.88
C GLY A 37 -16.67 -2.75 -8.88
N THR A 38 -16.48 -2.98 -7.58
CA THR A 38 -17.13 -2.22 -6.51
C THR A 38 -16.23 -1.11 -5.98
N GLU A 39 -16.82 -0.11 -5.32
CA GLU A 39 -16.04 0.91 -4.63
C GLU A 39 -15.23 0.33 -3.47
N ALA A 40 -14.07 0.92 -3.23
CA ALA A 40 -13.22 0.57 -2.10
C ALA A 40 -13.91 0.93 -0.77
N ALA A 41 -13.98 -0.02 0.16
CA ALA A 41 -14.61 0.21 1.46
C ALA A 41 -13.75 1.09 2.37
N PHE A 42 -12.43 1.08 2.19
CA PHE A 42 -11.48 1.79 3.04
C PHE A 42 -10.91 3.03 2.37
N GLU A 43 -10.66 4.05 3.19
CA GLU A 43 -9.97 5.27 2.79
C GLU A 43 -8.88 5.60 3.83
N MET A 44 -7.75 6.12 3.37
CA MET A 44 -6.74 6.76 4.20
C MET A 44 -6.81 8.26 3.97
N ARG A 45 -7.02 9.00 5.05
CA ARG A 45 -7.02 10.45 5.07
C ARG A 45 -5.74 10.94 5.76
N PRO A 46 -4.90 11.75 5.08
CA PRO A 46 -3.69 12.27 5.68
C PRO A 46 -3.98 12.95 7.03
N ARG A 47 -3.17 12.64 8.05
CA ARG A 47 -3.29 13.14 9.44
C ARG A 47 -4.51 12.67 10.24
N LEU A 48 -5.56 12.15 9.59
CA LEU A 48 -6.76 11.65 10.25
C LEU A 48 -6.77 10.13 10.43
N GLY A 49 -6.02 9.40 9.61
CA GLY A 49 -5.89 7.94 9.70
C GLY A 49 -6.74 7.19 8.68
N ILE A 50 -7.11 5.95 9.02
CA ILE A 50 -7.84 5.03 8.13
C ILE A 50 -9.29 4.97 8.54
N PHE A 51 -10.19 4.97 7.56
CA PHE A 51 -11.63 4.87 7.75
C PHE A 51 -12.18 3.71 6.92
N CYS A 52 -13.29 3.13 7.38
CA CYS A 52 -14.10 2.20 6.60
C CYS A 52 -15.50 2.79 6.47
N LYS A 53 -15.92 3.07 5.23
CA LYS A 53 -17.21 3.71 4.91
C LYS A 53 -17.49 4.95 5.78
N GLY A 54 -16.48 5.80 5.97
CA GLY A 54 -16.57 7.02 6.78
C GLY A 54 -16.41 6.85 8.30
N VAL A 55 -16.28 5.63 8.81
CA VAL A 55 -16.05 5.36 10.24
C VAL A 55 -14.54 5.25 10.51
N PRO A 56 -13.96 6.04 11.44
CA PRO A 56 -12.54 5.97 11.77
C PRO A 56 -12.19 4.63 12.41
N LEU A 57 -11.07 4.05 11.98
CA LEU A 57 -10.56 2.77 12.48
C LEU A 57 -9.26 2.94 13.25
N VAL A 58 -9.15 2.22 14.37
CA VAL A 58 -7.96 2.17 15.22
C VAL A 58 -7.22 0.85 14.99
N GLY A 59 -5.89 0.87 15.08
CA GLY A 59 -5.07 -0.34 14.95
C GLY A 59 -4.89 -0.85 13.52
N TYR A 60 -5.29 -0.05 12.54
CA TYR A 60 -4.95 -0.26 11.13
C TYR A 60 -3.78 0.65 10.74
N SER A 61 -2.91 0.14 9.89
CA SER A 61 -1.80 0.91 9.33
C SER A 61 -1.58 0.50 7.87
N LEU A 62 -0.99 1.41 7.08
CA LEU A 62 -0.51 1.10 5.75
C LEU A 62 0.98 0.87 5.78
N GLN A 63 1.41 -0.24 5.21
CA GLN A 63 2.83 -0.56 5.03
C GLN A 63 3.13 -0.67 3.54
N PRO A 64 4.14 0.03 3.01
CA PRO A 64 4.58 -0.14 1.63
C PRO A 64 4.97 -1.59 1.39
N MET A 65 4.55 -2.15 0.25
CA MET A 65 5.12 -3.42 -0.19
C MET A 65 6.52 -3.16 -0.74
N PRO A 66 7.49 -4.06 -0.48
CA PRO A 66 8.78 -3.95 -1.13
C PRO A 66 8.55 -4.00 -2.63
N ALA A 67 8.87 -2.90 -3.32
CA ALA A 67 9.00 -2.94 -4.76
C ALA A 67 10.04 -4.03 -5.05
N SER A 68 9.70 -4.97 -5.92
CA SER A 68 10.71 -5.88 -6.46
C SER A 68 11.69 -5.01 -7.24
N VAL A 69 12.72 -4.51 -6.57
CA VAL A 69 13.81 -3.79 -7.19
C VAL A 69 14.52 -4.83 -8.04
N PRO A 70 14.51 -4.75 -9.39
CA PRO A 70 15.46 -5.56 -10.15
C PRO A 70 16.83 -5.16 -9.64
N ALA A 71 17.55 -6.12 -9.05
CA ALA A 71 18.84 -5.91 -8.42
C ALA A 71 19.73 -5.06 -9.35
N ALA A 72 20.04 -3.83 -8.93
CA ALA A 72 21.07 -3.05 -9.58
C ALA A 72 22.37 -3.87 -9.50
N PRO A 73 23.15 -3.99 -10.60
CA PRO A 73 24.40 -4.71 -10.56
C PRO A 73 25.30 -4.03 -9.52
N SER A 74 25.67 -4.82 -8.50
CA SER A 74 26.66 -4.48 -7.49
C SER A 74 27.93 -4.00 -8.19
N ALA A 75 28.19 -2.69 -8.12
CA ALA A 75 29.48 -2.14 -8.46
C ALA A 75 30.51 -2.77 -7.51
N SER A 76 31.19 -3.80 -8.00
CA SER A 76 32.34 -4.40 -7.32
C SER A 76 33.37 -3.30 -7.10
N ALA A 77 33.74 -3.14 -5.84
CA ALA A 77 34.91 -2.42 -5.42
C ALA A 77 36.12 -2.89 -6.25
N VAL A 78 36.71 -1.98 -7.00
CA VAL A 78 38.07 -2.13 -7.51
C VAL A 78 38.81 -0.85 -7.12
N SER A 79 39.45 -0.90 -5.96
CA SER A 79 40.66 -0.13 -5.72
C SER A 79 41.83 -1.10 -5.83
N PRO A 80 42.84 -0.77 -6.65
CA PRO A 80 44.20 -0.95 -6.21
C PRO A 80 44.98 0.35 -6.29
N ALA A 81 45.97 0.41 -5.42
CA ALA A 81 46.85 1.52 -5.11
C ALA A 81 47.71 2.00 -6.29
N CYS A 82 48.09 3.27 -6.23
CA CYS A 82 49.42 3.79 -6.55
C CYS A 82 49.74 4.93 -5.58
#